data_AF-A0A9R1NNJ4-F1
#
_entry.id   AF-A0A9R1NNJ4-F1
#
_cell.length_a   1.000
_cell.length_b   1.000
_cell.length_c   1.000
_cell.angle_alpha   90.00
_cell.angle_beta   90.00
_cell.angle_gamma   90.00
#
_symmetry.space_group_name_H-M   'P 1'
#
loop_
_entity.id
_entity.type
_entity.pdbx_description
1 polymer ?
#
loop_
_entity_poly.entity_id
_entity_poly.type
_entity_poly.pdbx_seq_one_letter_code
_entity_poly.pdbx_strand_id
1 'polypeptide(L)'
;MQDYLSSKCIAEKELVKYNDGPSESRAFDVVVLLLGLVGGDTLLPYINESQHFMLSPFTGIEPYHNALRFTQALLGSVPVVHVDDVCKAHVFCMERQRDVAAGRYLCATAHPNMQDLVEHYASKHPELKLTLKEVVGEGVRVQVNTNKLVELGFKFKYRAEAVLDGSVDCGKKLGVLSVADQGS
;
A
#
# COMPACT_ATOMS: atom_id res chain seq x y z
N MET A 1 -4.88 11.88 8.56
CA MET A 1 -5.25 11.16 7.32
C MET A 1 -5.94 12.06 6.29
N GLN A 2 -6.99 12.80 6.66
CA GLN A 2 -7.68 13.70 5.71
C GLN A 2 -6.77 14.78 5.11
N ASP A 3 -5.94 15.44 5.93
CA ASP A 3 -4.99 16.46 5.45
C ASP A 3 -3.96 15.87 4.49
N TYR A 4 -3.47 14.66 4.76
CA TYR A 4 -2.58 13.93 3.86
C TYR A 4 -3.24 13.70 2.51
N LEU A 5 -4.46 13.14 2.49
CA LEU A 5 -5.19 12.90 1.24
C LEU A 5 -5.46 14.19 0.46
N SER A 6 -5.89 15.25 1.15
CA SER A 6 -6.13 16.56 0.55
C SER A 6 -4.86 17.09 -0.11
N SER A 7 -3.75 17.09 0.64
CA SER A 7 -2.44 17.55 0.16
C SER A 7 -1.97 16.75 -1.07
N LYS A 8 -2.03 15.41 -1.02
CA LYS A 8 -1.61 14.56 -2.15
C LYS A 8 -2.52 14.74 -3.38
N CYS A 9 -3.84 14.84 -3.18
CA CYS A 9 -4.78 15.08 -4.27
C CYS A 9 -4.61 16.46 -4.91
N ILE A 10 -4.39 17.51 -4.12
CA ILE A 10 -4.16 18.87 -4.63
C ILE A 10 -2.85 18.91 -5.41
N ALA A 11 -1.76 18.37 -4.85
CA ALA A 11 -0.46 18.33 -5.53
C ALA A 11 -0.54 17.61 -6.90
N GLU A 12 -1.22 16.46 -6.96
CA GLU A 12 -1.45 15.74 -8.22
C GLU A 12 -2.26 16.59 -9.22
N LYS A 13 -3.38 17.19 -8.77
CA LYS A 13 -4.25 18.02 -9.62
C LYS A 13 -3.51 19.22 -10.19
N GLU A 14 -2.73 19.91 -9.38
CA GLU A 14 -1.96 21.07 -9.83
C GLU A 14 -0.88 20.67 -10.84
N LEU A 15 -0.21 19.53 -10.64
CA LEU A 15 0.76 19.01 -11.60
C LEU A 15 0.11 18.65 -12.94
N VAL A 16 -1.11 18.10 -12.92
CA VAL A 16 -1.87 17.80 -14.14
C VAL A 16 -2.31 19.09 -14.85
N LYS A 17 -2.90 20.05 -14.12
CA LYS A 17 -3.35 21.34 -14.66
C LYS A 17 -2.25 22.17 -15.29
N TYR A 18 -1.01 22.04 -14.81
CA TYR A 18 0.12 22.76 -15.37
C TYR A 18 0.30 22.49 -16.88
N ASN A 19 -0.16 21.33 -17.35
CA ASN A 19 -0.14 20.97 -18.77
C ASN A 19 -1.37 21.44 -19.57
N ASP A 20 -2.41 21.96 -18.92
CA ASP A 20 -3.66 22.39 -19.58
C ASP A 20 -3.64 23.88 -20.00
N GLY A 21 -2.51 24.57 -19.79
CA GLY A 21 -2.33 25.98 -20.16
C GLY A 21 -2.22 26.20 -21.68
N PRO A 22 -2.48 27.43 -22.16
CA PRO A 22 -2.54 27.77 -23.60
C PRO A 22 -1.17 27.76 -24.33
N SER A 23 -0.11 27.20 -23.75
CA SER A 23 1.20 27.09 -24.39
C SER A 23 1.20 26.05 -25.52
N GLU A 24 1.93 26.33 -26.61
CA GLU A 24 1.96 25.51 -27.84
C GLU A 24 2.52 24.08 -27.66
N SER A 25 3.13 23.75 -26.51
CA SER A 25 3.61 22.40 -26.21
C SER A 25 3.42 22.05 -24.72
N ARG A 26 3.23 20.76 -24.45
CA ARG A 26 3.15 20.22 -23.09
C ARG A 26 4.52 20.37 -22.41
N ALA A 27 4.56 20.98 -21.22
CA ALA A 27 5.81 21.20 -20.50
C ALA A 27 6.41 19.88 -19.97
N PHE A 28 5.56 18.97 -19.47
CA PHE A 28 5.99 17.68 -18.92
C PHE A 28 5.04 16.53 -19.28
N ASP A 29 5.58 15.38 -19.67
CA ASP A 29 4.81 14.13 -19.68
C ASP A 29 4.77 13.54 -18.27
N VAL A 30 3.64 13.76 -17.60
CA VAL A 30 3.46 13.40 -16.20
C VAL A 30 2.85 12.01 -16.08
N VAL A 31 3.57 11.10 -15.42
CA VAL A 31 3.07 9.79 -15.00
C VAL A 31 2.90 9.79 -13.48
N VAL A 32 1.69 9.49 -13.02
CA VAL A 32 1.35 9.41 -11.59
C VAL A 32 1.13 7.95 -11.23
N LEU A 33 1.99 7.44 -10.35
CA LEU A 33 1.81 6.12 -9.73
C LEU A 33 1.03 6.27 -8.43
N LEU A 34 -0.21 5.79 -8.44
CA LEU A 34 -1.05 5.67 -7.25
C LEU A 34 -0.67 4.37 -6.55
N LEU A 35 -0.04 4.45 -5.38
CA LEU A 35 0.43 3.25 -4.68
C LEU A 35 -0.66 2.70 -3.76
N GLY A 36 -0.77 1.38 -3.69
CA GLY A 36 -1.42 0.73 -2.55
C GLY A 36 -0.63 0.97 -1.25
N LEU A 37 -1.15 0.45 -0.13
CA LEU A 37 -0.42 0.40 1.12
C LEU A 37 0.87 -0.40 0.92
N VAL A 38 2.00 0.30 1.01
CA VAL A 38 3.32 -0.26 0.73
C VAL A 38 3.78 -1.09 1.93
N GLY A 39 4.08 -2.35 1.68
CA GLY A 39 4.65 -3.27 2.66
C GLY A 39 5.83 -4.05 2.13
N GLY A 40 6.21 -5.08 2.88
CA GLY A 40 7.42 -5.86 2.70
C GLY A 40 8.51 -5.40 3.66
N ASP A 41 9.76 -5.68 3.28
CA ASP A 41 10.93 -5.31 4.07
C ASP A 41 11.31 -3.82 3.90
N THR A 42 12.26 -3.34 4.71
CA THR A 42 12.82 -2.00 4.62
C THR A 42 14.34 -2.05 4.79
N LEU A 43 15.03 -1.10 4.13
CA LEU A 43 16.45 -0.84 4.36
C LEU A 43 16.68 0.12 5.54
N LEU A 44 15.61 0.74 6.04
CA LEU A 44 15.69 1.66 7.17
C LEU A 44 15.94 0.87 8.48
N PRO A 45 16.65 1.46 9.46
CA PRO A 45 16.84 0.82 10.76
C PRO A 45 15.59 0.91 11.67
N TYR A 46 14.44 1.31 11.11
CA TYR A 46 13.15 1.47 11.78
C TYR A 46 12.01 1.20 10.79
N ILE A 47 10.81 0.89 11.29
CA ILE A 47 9.64 0.73 10.43
C ILE A 47 9.08 2.08 9.98
N ASN A 48 8.65 2.17 8.72
CA ASN A 48 8.03 3.39 8.20
C ASN A 48 6.54 3.50 8.56
N GLU A 49 5.90 4.63 8.26
CA GLU A 49 4.47 4.83 8.58
C GLU A 49 3.55 3.78 7.93
N SER A 50 3.80 3.38 6.68
CA SER A 50 2.98 2.37 6.01
C SER A 50 3.09 0.99 6.67
N GLN A 51 4.28 0.64 7.18
CA GLN A 51 4.46 -0.57 7.98
C GLN A 51 3.77 -0.45 9.34
N HIS A 52 3.79 0.72 9.99
CA HIS A 52 2.99 0.95 11.19
C HIS A 52 1.49 0.69 10.95
N PHE A 53 0.94 1.09 9.80
CA PHE A 53 -0.46 0.83 9.46
C PHE A 53 -0.70 -0.68 9.30
N MET A 54 0.19 -1.35 8.55
CA MET A 54 0.08 -2.78 8.25
C MET A 54 0.22 -3.66 9.50
N LEU A 55 1.05 -3.26 10.47
CA LEU A 55 1.31 -3.96 11.72
C LEU A 55 0.44 -3.48 12.90
N SER A 56 -0.44 -2.50 12.67
CA SER A 56 -1.35 -1.99 13.69
C SER A 56 -2.24 -3.05 14.37
N PRO A 57 -2.70 -4.13 13.69
CA PRO A 57 -3.46 -5.19 14.36
C PRO A 57 -2.67 -5.91 15.47
N PHE A 58 -1.35 -6.05 15.31
CA PHE A 58 -0.49 -6.66 16.31
C PHE A 58 -0.09 -5.67 17.40
N THR A 59 0.44 -4.50 16.99
CA THR A 59 0.99 -3.50 17.92
C THR A 59 -0.07 -2.83 18.80
N GLY A 60 -1.33 -2.83 18.36
CA GLY A 60 -2.42 -2.19 19.08
C GLY A 60 -2.37 -0.66 19.11
N ILE A 61 -1.53 -0.05 18.27
CA ILE A 61 -1.40 1.41 18.21
C ILE A 61 -2.59 1.99 17.45
N GLU A 62 -3.55 2.51 18.21
CA GLU A 62 -4.85 2.99 17.72
C GLU A 62 -4.78 4.00 16.55
N PRO A 63 -3.92 5.04 16.56
CA PRO A 63 -3.85 5.97 15.42
C PRO A 63 -3.57 5.28 14.08
N TYR A 64 -2.70 4.27 14.07
CA TYR A 64 -2.36 3.51 12.86
C TYR A 64 -3.44 2.50 12.49
N HIS A 65 -4.11 1.92 13.48
CA HIS A 65 -5.25 1.03 13.23
C HIS A 65 -6.46 1.78 12.66
N ASN A 66 -6.72 2.99 13.17
CA ASN A 66 -7.75 3.87 12.66
C ASN A 66 -7.45 4.35 11.23
N ALA A 67 -6.18 4.52 10.86
CA ALA A 67 -5.78 4.76 9.47
C ALA A 67 -6.12 3.57 8.54
N LEU A 68 -5.92 2.33 9.01
CA LEU A 68 -6.31 1.12 8.29
C LEU A 68 -7.84 1.02 8.14
N ARG A 69 -8.59 1.25 9.22
CA ARG A 69 -10.07 1.33 9.21
C ARG A 69 -10.57 2.39 8.23
N PHE A 70 -9.96 3.57 8.27
CA PHE A 70 -10.31 4.67 7.37
C PHE A 70 -10.07 4.28 5.91
N THR A 71 -8.97 3.58 5.60
CA THR A 71 -8.67 3.10 4.25
C THR A 71 -9.74 2.13 3.75
N GLN A 72 -10.11 1.14 4.59
CA GLN A 72 -11.18 0.19 4.29
C GLN A 72 -12.53 0.90 4.08
N ALA A 73 -12.88 1.87 4.92
CA ALA A 73 -14.12 2.62 4.80
C ALA A 73 -14.16 3.49 3.53
N LEU A 74 -13.03 4.08 3.14
CA LEU A 74 -12.94 4.97 1.98
C LEU A 74 -12.95 4.20 0.65
N LEU A 75 -12.20 3.09 0.58
CA LEU A 75 -11.96 2.36 -0.67
C LEU A 75 -12.77 1.07 -0.79
N GLY A 76 -13.40 0.60 0.29
CA GLY A 76 -14.02 -0.73 0.38
C GLY A 76 -13.01 -1.88 0.29
N SER A 77 -11.71 -1.58 0.40
CA SER A 77 -10.59 -2.50 0.39
C SER A 77 -9.35 -1.82 1.00
N VAL A 78 -8.28 -2.59 1.19
CA VAL A 78 -6.94 -2.15 1.56
C VAL A 78 -5.99 -2.60 0.44
N PRO A 79 -5.85 -1.83 -0.65
CA PRO A 79 -4.91 -2.18 -1.71
C PRO A 79 -3.51 -2.31 -1.14
N VAL A 80 -2.75 -3.35 -1.52
CA VAL A 80 -1.39 -3.59 -1.02
C VAL A 80 -0.39 -3.72 -2.16
N VAL A 81 0.87 -3.37 -1.89
CA VAL A 81 1.98 -3.52 -2.85
C VAL A 81 3.31 -3.71 -2.13
N HIS A 82 4.20 -4.51 -2.70
CA HIS A 82 5.56 -4.69 -2.16
C HIS A 82 6.45 -3.50 -2.54
N VAL A 83 7.30 -3.04 -1.63
CA VAL A 83 8.23 -1.91 -1.88
C VAL A 83 9.11 -2.12 -3.12
N ASP A 84 9.67 -3.32 -3.32
CA ASP A 84 10.43 -3.65 -4.54
C ASP A 84 9.61 -3.49 -5.83
N ASP A 85 8.33 -3.88 -5.81
CA ASP A 85 7.48 -3.74 -6.99
C ASP A 85 7.11 -2.27 -7.23
N VAL A 86 6.98 -1.46 -6.18
CA VAL A 86 6.88 0.00 -6.30
C VAL A 86 8.12 0.58 -6.99
N CYS A 87 9.33 0.25 -6.50
CA CYS A 87 10.58 0.73 -7.09
C CYS A 87 10.70 0.31 -8.56
N LYS A 88 10.39 -0.95 -8.88
CA LYS A 88 10.39 -1.44 -10.26
C LYS A 88 9.33 -0.79 -11.12
N ALA A 89 8.14 -0.49 -10.58
CA ALA A 89 7.10 0.21 -11.32
C ALA A 89 7.54 1.63 -11.68
N HIS A 90 8.21 2.34 -10.76
CA HIS A 90 8.82 3.63 -11.06
C HIS A 90 9.84 3.53 -12.21
N VAL A 91 10.79 2.59 -12.13
CA VAL A 91 11.79 2.37 -13.19
C VAL A 91 11.12 2.01 -14.52
N PHE A 92 10.15 1.09 -14.50
CA PHE A 92 9.40 0.67 -15.67
C PHE A 92 8.70 1.85 -16.38
N CYS A 93 8.02 2.71 -15.61
CA CYS A 93 7.37 3.90 -16.14
C CYS A 93 8.36 4.92 -16.71
N MET A 94 9.54 5.06 -16.08
CA MET A 94 10.58 5.97 -16.53
C MET A 94 11.35 5.47 -17.76
N GLU A 95 11.53 4.16 -17.94
CA GLU A 95 12.25 3.59 -19.08
C GLU A 95 11.36 3.44 -20.32
N ARG A 96 10.06 3.18 -20.13
CA ARG A 96 9.11 2.94 -21.22
C ARG A 96 8.27 4.16 -21.58
N GLN A 97 8.87 5.35 -21.61
CA GLN A 97 8.18 6.61 -21.85
C GLN A 97 7.40 6.65 -23.19
N ARG A 98 7.80 5.84 -24.18
CA ARG A 98 7.08 5.73 -25.46
C ARG A 98 5.77 4.94 -25.36
N ASP A 99 5.71 3.97 -24.45
CA ASP A 99 4.57 3.07 -24.30
C ASP A 99 3.67 3.49 -23.12
N VAL A 100 4.28 4.09 -22.09
CA VAL A 100 3.61 4.57 -20.89
C VAL A 100 3.14 5.99 -21.14
N ALA A 101 1.89 6.11 -21.58
CA ALA A 101 1.27 7.42 -21.78
C ALA A 101 1.20 8.19 -20.46
N ALA A 102 1.33 9.51 -20.53
CA ALA A 102 1.08 10.38 -19.39
C ALA A 102 -0.32 10.12 -18.79
N GLY A 103 -0.42 10.17 -17.47
CA GLY A 103 -1.64 9.91 -16.74
C GLY A 103 -1.41 9.07 -15.50
N ARG A 104 -2.49 8.47 -15.01
CA ARG A 104 -2.51 7.77 -13.72
C ARG A 104 -2.46 6.26 -13.90
N TYR A 105 -1.72 5.61 -13.01
CA TYR A 105 -1.50 4.16 -12.97
C TYR A 105 -1.56 3.68 -11.53
N LEU A 106 -2.47 2.75 -11.24
CA LEU A 106 -2.57 2.15 -9.92
C LEU A 106 -1.53 1.02 -9.80
N CYS A 107 -0.67 1.12 -8.79
CA CYS A 107 0.36 0.15 -8.45
C CYS A 107 -0.06 -0.56 -7.15
N ALA A 108 -0.86 -1.61 -7.32
CA ALA A 108 -1.26 -2.51 -6.25
C ALA A 108 -1.30 -3.94 -6.79
N THR A 109 -0.71 -4.88 -6.04
CA THR A 109 -0.72 -6.30 -6.44
C THR A 109 -2.04 -6.98 -6.10
N ALA A 110 -2.78 -6.47 -5.13
CA ALA A 110 -4.04 -7.04 -4.66
C ALA A 110 -4.89 -6.01 -3.90
N HIS A 111 -6.17 -6.33 -3.72
CA HIS A 111 -7.17 -5.54 -3.00
C HIS A 111 -7.85 -6.35 -1.89
N PRO A 112 -7.10 -6.86 -0.90
CA PRO A 112 -7.72 -7.50 0.26
C PRO A 112 -8.60 -6.49 1.01
N ASN A 113 -9.57 -6.97 1.78
CA ASN A 113 -10.23 -6.12 2.77
C ASN A 113 -9.60 -6.31 4.15
N MET A 114 -10.00 -5.49 5.11
CA MET A 114 -9.44 -5.54 6.47
C MET A 114 -9.65 -6.91 7.16
N GLN A 115 -10.74 -7.62 6.84
CA GLN A 115 -11.00 -8.98 7.32
C GLN A 115 -9.95 -9.96 6.79
N ASP A 116 -9.61 -9.91 5.50
CA ASP A 116 -8.57 -10.76 4.91
C ASP A 116 -7.22 -10.57 5.60
N LEU A 117 -6.88 -9.32 5.96
CA LEU A 117 -5.63 -9.02 6.68
C LEU A 117 -5.61 -9.69 8.06
N VAL A 118 -6.66 -9.51 8.86
CA VAL A 118 -6.74 -10.06 10.21
C VAL A 118 -6.77 -11.59 10.19
N GLU A 119 -7.51 -12.20 9.26
CA GLU A 119 -7.56 -13.65 9.07
C GLU A 119 -6.21 -14.22 8.60
N HIS A 120 -5.57 -13.57 7.63
CA HIS A 120 -4.22 -13.94 7.17
C HIS A 120 -3.24 -13.92 8.33
N TYR A 121 -3.23 -12.85 9.12
CA TYR A 121 -2.36 -12.73 10.29
C TYR A 121 -2.64 -13.78 11.36
N ALA A 122 -3.90 -14.03 11.70
CA ALA A 122 -4.28 -15.04 12.68
C ALA A 122 -3.87 -16.46 12.23
N SER A 123 -3.94 -16.74 10.91
CA SER A 123 -3.58 -18.04 10.36
C SER A 123 -2.07 -18.22 10.17
N LYS A 124 -1.34 -17.19 9.75
CA LYS A 124 0.07 -17.29 9.34
C LYS A 124 1.06 -16.96 10.45
N HIS A 125 0.65 -16.15 11.43
CA HIS A 125 1.48 -15.78 12.57
C HIS A 125 0.76 -16.07 13.90
N PRO A 126 0.34 -17.32 14.16
CA PRO A 126 -0.40 -17.68 15.38
C PRO A 126 0.41 -17.47 16.67
N GLU A 127 1.74 -17.38 16.56
CA GLU A 127 2.66 -17.07 17.65
C GLU A 127 2.60 -15.60 18.11
N LEU A 128 1.99 -14.72 17.30
CA LEU A 128 1.81 -13.31 17.61
C LEU A 128 0.39 -13.03 18.09
N LYS A 129 0.28 -12.27 19.19
CA LYS A 129 -1.01 -11.81 19.67
C LYS A 129 -1.52 -10.64 18.81
N LEU A 130 -2.66 -10.83 18.16
CA LEU A 130 -3.43 -9.73 17.57
C LEU A 130 -4.15 -8.95 18.66
N THR A 131 -3.67 -7.74 18.94
CA THR A 131 -4.22 -6.83 19.96
C THR A 131 -5.51 -6.18 19.47
N LEU A 132 -5.59 -5.80 18.20
CA LEU A 132 -6.77 -5.19 17.58
C LEU A 132 -7.25 -6.07 16.42
N LYS A 133 -8.39 -6.73 16.61
CA LYS A 133 -9.02 -7.64 15.62
C LYS A 133 -10.28 -7.08 14.99
N GLU A 134 -10.79 -5.98 15.52
CA GLU A 134 -12.03 -5.37 15.06
C GLU A 134 -11.84 -4.80 13.65
N VAL A 135 -12.67 -5.26 12.73
CA VAL A 135 -12.69 -4.80 11.35
C VAL A 135 -13.86 -3.86 11.12
N VAL A 136 -13.72 -2.98 10.13
CA VAL A 136 -14.82 -2.16 9.62
C VAL A 136 -15.17 -2.59 8.20
N GLY A 137 -16.42 -2.38 7.79
CA GLY A 137 -16.87 -2.77 6.45
C GLY A 137 -16.84 -4.29 6.24
N GLU A 138 -17.29 -5.05 7.25
CA GLU A 138 -17.44 -6.50 7.16
C GLU A 138 -18.23 -6.89 5.90
N GLY A 139 -17.72 -7.87 5.15
CA GLY A 139 -18.29 -8.29 3.86
C GLY A 139 -18.10 -7.31 2.70
N VAL A 140 -17.67 -6.06 2.93
CA VAL A 140 -17.39 -5.09 1.87
C VAL A 140 -16.07 -5.45 1.19
N ARG A 141 -16.15 -5.65 -0.13
CA ARG A 141 -15.02 -5.99 -1.00
C ARG A 141 -15.16 -5.24 -2.30
N VAL A 142 -14.29 -4.24 -2.51
CA VAL A 142 -14.19 -3.52 -3.77
C VAL A 142 -12.92 -3.95 -4.48
N GLN A 143 -13.07 -4.54 -5.66
CA GLN A 143 -11.95 -4.77 -6.56
C GLN A 143 -11.82 -3.60 -7.53
N VAL A 144 -10.64 -3.00 -7.56
CA VAL A 144 -10.31 -1.93 -8.51
C VAL A 144 -9.52 -2.52 -9.66
N ASN A 145 -9.74 -2.04 -10.88
CA ASN A 145 -8.95 -2.44 -12.04
C ASN A 145 -7.51 -1.89 -11.91
N THR A 146 -6.55 -2.76 -11.58
CA THR A 146 -5.10 -2.48 -11.55
C THR A 146 -4.37 -2.91 -12.82
N ASN A 147 -5.11 -3.37 -13.84
CA ASN A 147 -4.50 -4.04 -14.98
C ASN A 147 -3.72 -3.09 -15.88
N LYS A 148 -3.94 -1.77 -15.81
CA LYS A 148 -3.28 -0.83 -16.75
C LYS A 148 -1.75 -0.96 -16.78
N LEU A 149 -1.09 -1.17 -15.63
CA LEU A 149 0.36 -1.44 -15.60
C LEU A 149 0.69 -2.82 -16.20
N VAL A 150 -0.12 -3.82 -15.89
CA VAL A 150 0.06 -5.21 -16.34
C VAL A 150 -0.16 -5.36 -17.84
N GLU A 151 -1.16 -4.67 -18.40
CA GLU A 151 -1.48 -4.59 -19.83
C GLU A 151 -0.34 -3.91 -20.59
N LEU A 152 0.36 -2.97 -19.96
CA LEU A 152 1.59 -2.40 -20.50
C LEU A 152 2.78 -3.36 -20.40
N GLY A 153 2.67 -4.47 -19.68
CA GLY A 153 3.71 -5.51 -19.55
C GLY A 153 4.47 -5.49 -18.23
N PHE A 154 4.08 -4.65 -17.27
CA PHE A 154 4.63 -4.71 -15.91
C PHE A 154 4.22 -6.02 -15.23
N LYS A 155 5.13 -6.62 -14.46
CA LYS A 155 4.87 -7.87 -13.73
C LYS A 155 5.18 -7.67 -12.25
N PHE A 156 4.14 -7.70 -11.43
CA PHE A 156 4.29 -7.80 -9.99
C PHE A 156 5.01 -9.10 -9.64
N LYS A 157 6.08 -9.01 -8.86
CA LYS A 157 6.84 -10.17 -8.40
C LYS A 157 6.21 -10.76 -7.15
N TYR A 158 5.65 -9.92 -6.28
CA TYR A 158 5.18 -10.31 -4.96
C TYR A 158 3.66 -10.28 -4.91
N ARG A 159 3.06 -11.33 -4.35
CA ARG A 159 1.62 -11.39 -4.07
C ARG A 159 1.30 -10.78 -2.70
N ALA A 160 0.01 -10.61 -2.40
CA ALA A 160 -0.47 -10.03 -1.15
C ALA A 160 0.16 -10.68 0.08
N GLU A 161 0.21 -12.01 0.10
CA GLU A 161 0.75 -12.79 1.22
C GLU A 161 2.20 -12.42 1.50
N ALA A 162 3.03 -12.31 0.45
CA ALA A 162 4.43 -11.92 0.60
C ALA A 162 4.59 -10.48 1.09
N VAL A 163 3.67 -9.57 0.75
CA VAL A 163 3.66 -8.18 1.27
C VAL A 163 3.33 -8.17 2.76
N LEU A 164 2.29 -8.90 3.16
CA LEU A 164 1.81 -8.98 4.54
C LEU A 164 2.84 -9.68 5.43
N ASP A 165 3.29 -10.87 5.04
CA ASP A 165 4.27 -11.66 5.78
C ASP A 165 5.62 -10.97 5.87
N GLY A 166 6.10 -10.39 4.75
CA GLY A 166 7.35 -9.63 4.74
C GLY A 166 7.32 -8.41 5.68
N SER A 167 6.15 -7.78 5.87
CA SER A 167 6.00 -6.69 6.82
C SER A 167 6.04 -7.17 8.27
N VAL A 168 5.43 -8.32 8.56
CA VAL A 168 5.50 -8.95 9.89
C VAL A 168 6.94 -9.36 10.21
N ASP A 169 7.63 -9.99 9.27
CA ASP A 169 9.04 -10.37 9.41
C ASP A 169 9.92 -9.14 9.63
N CYS A 170 9.66 -8.04 8.91
CA CYS A 170 10.34 -6.77 9.14
C CYS A 170 10.08 -6.23 10.56
N GLY A 171 8.83 -6.29 11.03
CA GLY A 171 8.46 -5.88 12.40
C GLY A 171 9.16 -6.71 13.48
N LYS A 172 9.28 -8.03 13.28
CA LYS A 172 10.05 -8.94 14.15
C LYS A 172 11.54 -8.57 14.13
N LYS A 173 12.13 -8.45 12.94
CA LYS A 173 13.54 -8.08 12.73
C LYS A 173 13.93 -6.78 13.43
N LEU A 174 13.03 -5.79 13.42
CA LEU A 174 13.26 -4.48 14.01
C LEU A 174 12.77 -4.36 15.47
N GLY A 175 12.35 -5.46 16.09
CA GLY A 175 11.94 -5.51 17.51
C GLY A 175 10.62 -4.82 17.82
N VAL A 176 9.82 -4.50 16.81
CA VAL A 176 8.46 -3.92 16.97
C VAL A 176 7.47 -4.99 17.40
N LEU A 177 7.65 -6.22 16.90
CA LEU A 177 6.84 -7.37 17.25
C LEU A 177 7.68 -8.38 18.01
N SER A 178 7.24 -8.73 19.22
CA SER A 178 7.82 -9.83 20.01
C SER A 178 6.90 -11.05 19.92
N VAL A 179 7.52 -12.23 19.85
CA VAL A 179 6.80 -13.49 20.05
C VAL A 179 6.31 -13.51 21.49
N ALA A 180 5.04 -13.84 21.73
CA ALA A 180 4.56 -13.97 23.09
C ALA A 180 5.34 -15.09 23.78
N ASP A 181 5.93 -14.80 24.95
CA ASP A 181 6.53 -15.83 25.80
C ASP A 181 5.45 -16.89 26.06
N GLN A 182 5.62 -18.08 25.51
CA GLN A 182 4.84 -19.23 25.92
C GLN A 182 5.33 -19.58 27.32
N GLY A 183 4.67 -18.98 28.32
CA GLY A 183 5.00 -19.16 29.72
C GLY A 183 5.15 -20.63 30.07
N SER A 184 6.33 -20.95 30.61
CA SER A 184 6.65 -22.16 31.39
C SER A 184 5.73 -22.36 32.58
#